data_AF-A0AAD6ZV42-F1
#
_entry.id   AF-A0AAD6ZV42-F1
#
_cell.length_a   1.000
_cell.length_b   1.000
_cell.length_c   1.000
_cell.angle_alpha   90.00
_cell.angle_beta   90.00
_cell.angle_gamma   90.00
#
_symmetry.space_group_name_H-M   'P 1'
#
loop_
_entity.id
_entity.type
_entity.pdbx_description
1 polymer ?
#
loop_
_entity_poly.entity_id
_entity_poly.type
_entity_poly.pdbx_seq_one_letter_code
_entity_poly.pdbx_strand_id
1 'polypeptide(L)'
;MSLKLEVDNGKNLDFLTMEAAPMPAYDADMSVENKADAPPPVDPVDLIDPLIPPTDAYFPSGCATDKPSILLLAKSLGDKINTALQEMAAGQPHPDTISLRRKKALRTITYSRPKLDSILLGPGVVPLFALPALVIREALNMRRGLAAGDSRLRRLLQGSHATRSSATPHGGNRNLDHIDPCREFNRYTTLFQAHFSPAQLTGPLGLSNALAWFGTGQGAGTEQWLNSLIPDGGFFQPDVEGMIRQFRSAISQNAMNGNNLQYDNSRAWGQPNHHLLAQPTKYRPQDSKPKRTILTTNGRRKHKLAKKLTTQNQPKEYHTLEEKFDPMFAETVSVPWTGHLGVIAGRDPRKCNPDELPNWYPTVCLVESLGIPSFKQGLGAMQLVNTLAFCGVVQKPTVEEMAEWICQNADLGAVAGLKLMGFQVSTSDQIQGSYICFHNILERFLTQEDKDEVGFHPPFSEHVLCKTPRWNNYLVADQSDSLVQMAGQLEHVLWVSGANLRDPSAMPFPLFPTLQDLREALMNNEDLELDDHNLVGEQPEFIQGSSRTGRVIQESFTDGV
;
A
#
# COMPACT_ATOMS: atom_id res chain seq x y z
N MET A 1 -2.41 38.97 -34.41
CA MET A 1 -3.61 39.66 -33.89
C MET A 1 -3.49 39.69 -32.38
N SER A 2 -3.18 40.85 -31.82
CA SER A 2 -2.97 41.01 -30.38
C SER A 2 -4.21 41.65 -29.76
N LEU A 3 -4.86 40.94 -28.85
CA LEU A 3 -5.90 41.46 -27.98
C LEU A 3 -5.25 41.81 -26.63
N LYS A 4 -5.21 43.11 -26.32
CA LYS A 4 -4.90 43.63 -24.99
C LYS A 4 -6.15 43.49 -24.11
N LEU A 5 -6.00 42.83 -22.97
CA LEU A 5 -6.91 42.91 -21.84
C LEU A 5 -6.16 43.63 -20.71
N GLU A 6 -6.61 44.86 -20.41
CA GLU A 6 -6.23 45.56 -19.18
C GLU A 6 -7.00 44.93 -18.01
N VAL A 7 -6.29 44.54 -16.96
CA VAL A 7 -6.87 44.17 -15.66
C VAL A 7 -6.28 45.11 -14.62
N ASP A 8 -7.18 45.82 -13.95
CA ASP A 8 -6.89 46.81 -12.93
C ASP A 8 -7.03 46.19 -11.53
N ASN A 9 -6.05 46.52 -10.68
CA ASN A 9 -6.00 46.42 -9.22
C ASN A 9 -6.16 45.06 -8.49
N GLY A 10 -5.00 44.49 -8.15
CA GLY A 10 -4.63 44.47 -6.73
C GLY A 10 -4.59 43.12 -6.02
N LYS A 11 -3.59 42.28 -6.33
CA LYS A 11 -2.70 41.53 -5.41
C LYS A 11 -2.00 40.41 -6.20
N ASN A 12 -0.70 40.60 -6.47
CA ASN A 12 0.16 39.57 -7.05
C ASN A 12 0.33 38.42 -6.04
N LEU A 13 -0.08 37.22 -6.45
CA LEU A 13 0.48 35.97 -5.99
C LEU A 13 1.43 35.53 -7.11
N ASP A 14 2.73 35.71 -6.89
CA ASP A 14 3.76 35.19 -7.78
C ASP A 14 3.69 33.67 -7.76
N PHE A 15 3.21 33.08 -8.85
CA PHE A 15 3.42 31.66 -9.12
C PHE A 15 4.88 31.49 -9.52
N LEU A 16 5.69 30.98 -8.59
CA LEU A 16 7.01 30.44 -8.89
C LEU A 16 6.84 29.21 -9.79
N THR A 17 6.98 29.41 -11.09
CA THR A 17 7.36 28.33 -12.01
C THR A 17 8.81 27.95 -11.68
N MET A 18 9.00 26.79 -11.05
CA MET A 18 10.32 26.17 -10.96
C MET A 18 10.72 25.71 -12.37
N GLU A 19 11.45 26.56 -13.09
CA GLU A 19 12.23 26.12 -14.24
C GLU A 19 13.34 25.18 -13.75
N ALA A 20 13.35 23.96 -14.27
CA ALA A 20 14.38 22.99 -13.98
C ALA A 20 15.72 23.52 -14.52
N ALA A 21 16.67 23.76 -13.61
CA ALA A 21 18.05 24.09 -13.98
C ALA A 21 18.68 22.90 -14.74
N PRO A 22 19.41 23.14 -15.84
CA PRO A 22 20.11 22.06 -16.54
C PRO A 22 21.26 21.53 -15.67
N MET A 23 21.26 20.21 -15.43
CA MET A 23 22.33 19.50 -14.73
C MET A 23 23.64 19.58 -15.53
N PRO A 24 24.80 19.81 -14.89
CA PRO A 24 26.09 19.80 -15.58
C PRO A 24 26.48 18.36 -15.96
N ALA A 25 26.97 18.19 -17.19
CA ALA A 25 27.53 16.94 -17.67
C ALA A 25 28.83 16.62 -16.91
N TYR A 26 28.88 15.43 -16.30
CA TYR A 26 30.10 14.88 -15.73
C TYR A 26 30.81 14.02 -16.78
N ASP A 27 31.92 14.52 -17.31
CA ASP A 27 32.94 13.71 -17.97
C ASP A 27 33.82 13.06 -16.89
N ALA A 28 33.96 11.74 -16.95
CA ALA A 28 34.91 11.01 -16.13
C ALA A 28 35.56 9.90 -16.97
N ASP A 29 36.61 10.29 -17.69
CA ASP A 29 37.62 9.39 -18.26
C ASP A 29 38.87 9.48 -17.37
N MET A 30 39.14 8.45 -16.57
CA MET A 30 40.43 8.24 -15.92
C MET A 30 40.65 6.73 -15.67
N SER A 31 41.26 6.06 -16.64
CA SER A 31 41.93 4.77 -16.43
C SER A 31 43.35 5.01 -15.91
N VAL A 32 43.63 4.62 -14.67
CA VAL A 32 45.00 4.47 -14.15
C VAL A 32 45.24 2.99 -13.91
N GLU A 33 46.10 2.39 -14.74
CA GLU A 33 46.63 1.03 -14.54
C GLU A 33 47.62 1.04 -13.36
N ASN A 34 47.36 0.21 -12.35
CA ASN A 34 48.37 -0.20 -11.37
C ASN A 34 48.53 -1.72 -11.44
N LYS A 35 49.67 -2.16 -11.98
CA LYS A 35 50.18 -3.52 -11.87
C LYS A 35 50.83 -3.68 -10.50
N ALA A 36 50.32 -4.61 -9.69
CA ALA A 36 50.99 -5.12 -8.50
C ALA A 36 51.18 -6.63 -8.64
N ASP A 37 52.39 -7.09 -8.32
CA ASP A 37 52.86 -8.46 -8.45
C ASP A 37 52.10 -9.43 -7.54
N ALA A 38 51.77 -10.61 -8.09
CA ALA A 38 51.15 -11.70 -7.35
C ALA A 38 52.19 -12.50 -6.54
N PRO A 39 51.91 -12.88 -5.28
CA PRO A 39 52.74 -13.81 -4.54
C PRO A 39 52.59 -15.25 -5.06
N PRO A 40 53.59 -16.12 -4.85
CA PRO A 40 53.60 -17.47 -5.40
C PRO A 40 52.55 -18.38 -4.73
N PRO A 41 52.10 -19.45 -5.42
CA PRO A 41 51.10 -20.36 -4.90
C PRO A 41 51.67 -21.19 -3.76
N VAL A 42 50.91 -21.31 -2.68
CA VAL A 42 51.19 -22.23 -1.57
C VAL A 42 50.35 -23.49 -1.79
N ASP A 43 51.00 -24.65 -1.76
CA ASP A 43 50.37 -25.97 -1.92
C ASP A 43 49.38 -26.27 -0.78
N PRO A 44 48.13 -26.67 -1.06
CA PRO A 44 47.12 -26.90 -0.04
C PRO A 44 47.03 -28.38 0.34
N VAL A 45 48.02 -28.93 1.07
CA VAL A 45 47.90 -30.32 1.57
C VAL A 45 48.31 -30.54 3.04
N ASP A 46 49.09 -29.67 3.68
CA ASP A 46 49.67 -30.02 5.00
C ASP A 46 49.15 -29.25 6.24
N LEU A 47 47.89 -28.82 6.25
CA LEU A 47 47.27 -28.22 7.45
C LEU A 47 45.80 -28.62 7.59
N ILE A 48 45.54 -29.85 8.02
CA ILE A 48 44.27 -30.19 8.69
C ILE A 48 44.62 -30.89 10.00
N ASP A 49 45.07 -30.10 10.97
CA ASP A 49 44.86 -30.44 12.38
C ASP A 49 43.35 -30.38 12.66
N PRO A 50 42.80 -31.25 13.54
CA PRO A 50 41.38 -31.23 13.85
C PRO A 50 40.99 -29.87 14.46
N LEU A 51 40.25 -29.08 13.70
CA LEU A 51 39.81 -27.71 14.02
C LEU A 51 38.90 -27.62 15.28
N ILE A 52 38.52 -28.75 15.86
CA ILE A 52 37.62 -28.83 17.03
C ILE A 52 38.11 -29.96 17.94
N PRO A 53 38.52 -29.69 19.19
CA PRO A 53 38.87 -30.73 20.14
C PRO A 53 37.63 -31.62 20.44
N PRO A 54 37.81 -32.90 20.84
CA PRO A 54 36.71 -33.79 21.19
C PRO A 54 35.77 -33.12 22.21
N THR A 55 34.47 -33.43 22.15
CA THR A 55 33.38 -32.83 22.96
C THR A 55 33.73 -32.64 24.44
N ASP A 56 34.53 -33.55 24.97
CA ASP A 56 35.03 -33.64 26.33
C ASP A 56 35.88 -32.42 26.74
N ALA A 57 36.52 -31.75 25.77
CA ALA A 57 37.35 -30.56 25.98
C ALA A 57 36.53 -29.27 26.23
N TYR A 58 35.25 -29.26 25.85
CA TYR A 58 34.37 -28.11 26.04
C TYR A 58 33.70 -28.08 27.42
N PHE A 59 33.85 -29.14 28.21
CA PHE A 59 33.33 -29.22 29.56
C PHE A 59 34.49 -29.34 30.56
N PRO A 60 34.83 -28.27 31.30
CA PRO A 60 35.76 -28.35 32.40
C PRO A 60 35.31 -29.44 33.36
N SER A 61 36.23 -30.31 33.77
CA SER A 61 36.00 -31.36 34.75
C SER A 61 35.31 -30.76 36.00
N GLY A 62 34.01 -31.00 36.15
CA GLY A 62 33.23 -30.57 37.32
C GLY A 62 31.92 -29.83 37.08
N CYS A 63 31.53 -29.45 35.84
CA CYS A 63 30.32 -28.61 35.65
C CYS A 63 29.15 -29.21 34.84
N ALA A 64 29.21 -30.44 34.32
CA ALA A 64 28.08 -30.97 33.53
C ALA A 64 27.90 -32.50 33.53
N THR A 65 28.48 -33.23 34.49
CA THR A 65 28.47 -34.71 34.47
C THR A 65 27.18 -35.36 34.97
N ASP A 66 26.30 -34.59 35.63
CA ASP A 66 25.26 -35.21 36.47
C ASP A 66 23.91 -35.33 35.74
N LYS A 67 23.84 -34.83 34.50
CA LYS A 67 22.61 -34.86 33.69
C LYS A 67 22.90 -35.44 32.31
N PRO A 68 22.63 -36.74 32.11
CA PRO A 68 22.83 -37.44 30.84
C PRO A 68 22.15 -36.74 29.64
N SER A 69 21.04 -36.03 29.87
CA SER A 69 20.33 -35.27 28.85
C SER A 69 21.12 -34.09 28.29
N ILE A 70 21.97 -33.43 29.10
CA ILE A 70 22.80 -32.30 28.66
C ILE A 70 23.96 -32.80 27.80
N LEU A 71 24.58 -33.93 28.19
CA LEU A 71 25.64 -34.57 27.41
C LEU A 71 25.12 -35.08 26.05
N LEU A 72 23.92 -35.67 26.03
CA LEU A 72 23.25 -36.08 24.78
C LEU A 72 22.95 -34.89 23.87
N LEU A 73 22.49 -33.77 24.43
CA LEU A 73 22.21 -32.55 23.67
C LEU A 73 23.49 -31.92 23.11
N ALA A 74 24.54 -31.83 23.94
CA ALA A 74 25.84 -31.28 23.54
C ALA A 74 26.50 -32.11 22.43
N LYS A 75 26.47 -33.44 22.56
CA LYS A 75 26.94 -34.36 21.53
C LYS A 75 26.15 -34.20 20.23
N SER A 76 24.80 -34.19 20.32
CA SER A 76 23.95 -34.00 19.15
C SER A 76 24.21 -32.65 18.44
N LEU A 77 24.51 -31.60 19.20
CA LEU A 77 24.85 -30.30 18.64
C LEU A 77 26.24 -30.31 17.98
N GLY A 78 27.25 -30.91 18.61
CA GLY A 78 28.58 -31.07 18.04
C GLY A 78 28.58 -31.89 16.75
N ASP A 79 27.84 -33.00 16.72
CA ASP A 79 27.70 -33.85 15.52
C ASP A 79 27.06 -33.08 14.35
N LYS A 80 26.07 -32.23 14.61
CA LYS A 80 25.44 -31.37 13.60
C LYS A 80 26.40 -30.30 13.07
N ILE A 81 27.17 -29.66 13.96
CA ILE A 81 28.16 -28.65 13.56
C ILE A 81 29.27 -29.28 12.71
N ASN A 82 29.76 -30.46 13.07
CA ASN A 82 30.77 -31.16 12.27
C ASN A 82 30.23 -31.58 10.90
N THR A 83 28.99 -32.08 10.83
CA THR A 83 28.35 -32.43 9.55
C THR A 83 28.23 -31.20 8.64
N ALA A 84 27.76 -30.08 9.20
CA ALA A 84 27.67 -28.79 8.52
C ALA A 84 29.02 -28.30 7.95
N LEU A 85 30.08 -28.39 8.74
CA LEU A 85 31.43 -27.98 8.32
C LEU A 85 31.99 -28.88 7.22
N GLN A 86 31.71 -30.20 7.28
CA GLN A 86 32.10 -31.14 6.22
C GLN A 86 31.35 -30.90 4.92
N GLU A 87 30.04 -30.60 4.98
CA GLU A 87 29.25 -30.23 3.80
C GLU A 87 29.75 -28.93 3.15
N MET A 88 30.11 -27.92 3.97
CA MET A 88 30.72 -26.68 3.49
C MET A 88 32.08 -26.91 2.83
N ALA A 89 32.93 -27.76 3.43
CA ALA A 89 34.24 -28.11 2.87
C ALA A 89 34.12 -28.91 1.56
N ALA A 90 33.06 -29.70 1.41
CA ALA A 90 32.77 -30.47 0.20
C ALA A 90 32.13 -29.64 -0.94
N GLY A 91 31.93 -28.33 -0.74
CA GLY A 91 31.23 -27.46 -1.71
C GLY A 91 29.75 -27.80 -1.87
N GLN A 92 29.17 -28.56 -0.93
CA GLN A 92 27.73 -28.86 -0.92
C GLN A 92 27.01 -27.66 -0.29
N PRO A 93 25.99 -27.08 -0.94
CA PRO A 93 25.25 -25.98 -0.35
C PRO A 93 24.54 -26.46 0.93
N HIS A 94 24.86 -25.81 2.05
CA HIS A 94 24.42 -26.19 3.39
C HIS A 94 22.87 -26.23 3.50
N PRO A 95 22.26 -27.28 4.11
CA PRO A 95 20.82 -27.40 4.26
C PRO A 95 20.18 -26.23 5.01
N ASP A 96 20.82 -25.63 6.02
CA ASP A 96 20.26 -24.49 6.78
C ASP A 96 20.38 -23.10 6.15
N THR A 97 21.26 -22.87 5.16
CA THR A 97 21.10 -21.70 4.27
C THR A 97 19.90 -21.88 3.34
N ILE A 98 19.41 -23.12 3.20
CA ILE A 98 18.19 -23.49 2.46
C ILE A 98 16.97 -23.67 3.40
N SER A 99 17.16 -23.97 4.70
CA SER A 99 16.07 -24.34 5.64
C SER A 99 15.44 -23.14 6.35
N LEU A 100 16.21 -22.07 6.62
CA LEU A 100 15.66 -20.77 7.03
C LEU A 100 15.05 -20.00 5.84
N ARG A 101 15.47 -20.32 4.61
CA ARG A 101 14.67 -20.14 3.38
C ARG A 101 13.54 -21.16 3.35
N ARG A 102 12.79 -21.26 4.45
CA ARG A 102 11.55 -22.02 4.49
C ARG A 102 10.67 -21.44 3.40
N LYS A 103 10.60 -22.17 2.30
CA LYS A 103 9.74 -21.93 1.15
C LYS A 103 8.33 -21.65 1.71
N LYS A 104 7.96 -20.38 1.91
CA LYS A 104 6.73 -19.90 1.28
C LYS A 104 7.02 -20.14 -0.20
N ALA A 105 6.88 -21.39 -0.66
CA ALA A 105 6.87 -21.69 -2.07
C ALA A 105 5.93 -20.66 -2.63
N LEU A 106 6.42 -19.83 -3.57
CA LEU A 106 5.65 -18.79 -4.25
C LEU A 106 4.25 -19.35 -4.39
N ARG A 107 3.35 -18.89 -3.52
CA ARG A 107 2.06 -19.55 -3.37
C ARG A 107 1.42 -19.28 -4.71
N THR A 108 1.21 -20.31 -5.51
CA THR A 108 0.42 -20.16 -6.72
C THR A 108 -0.89 -19.54 -6.26
N ILE A 109 -1.18 -18.34 -6.74
CA ILE A 109 -2.42 -17.64 -6.40
C ILE A 109 -3.52 -18.46 -7.05
N THR A 110 -4.12 -19.37 -6.28
CA THR A 110 -5.24 -20.18 -6.74
C THR A 110 -6.50 -19.38 -6.52
N TYR A 111 -6.92 -18.66 -7.55
CA TYR A 111 -8.20 -17.96 -7.54
C TYR A 111 -9.32 -18.93 -7.92
N SER A 112 -10.18 -19.28 -6.96
CA SER A 112 -11.48 -19.89 -7.25
C SER A 112 -12.46 -18.77 -7.59
N ARG A 113 -12.92 -18.75 -8.84
CA ARG A 113 -13.91 -17.76 -9.30
C ARG A 113 -15.22 -17.93 -8.52
N PRO A 114 -15.59 -16.97 -7.65
CA PRO A 114 -16.78 -17.09 -6.85
C PRO A 114 -18.02 -16.79 -7.70
N LYS A 115 -19.11 -17.48 -7.41
CA LYS A 115 -20.42 -17.18 -8.01
C LYS A 115 -20.90 -15.82 -7.52
N LEU A 116 -21.56 -15.04 -8.37
CA LEU A 116 -22.10 -13.72 -7.98
C LEU A 116 -22.96 -13.82 -6.71
N ASP A 117 -23.86 -14.80 -6.63
CA ASP A 117 -24.73 -14.99 -5.46
C ASP A 117 -23.97 -15.25 -4.15
N SER A 118 -22.71 -15.71 -4.23
CA SER A 118 -21.88 -15.93 -3.05
C SER A 118 -21.26 -14.66 -2.48
N ILE A 119 -21.16 -13.58 -3.26
CA ILE A 119 -20.56 -12.31 -2.84
C ILE A 119 -21.59 -11.23 -2.49
N LEU A 120 -22.88 -11.48 -2.71
CA LEU A 120 -23.97 -10.57 -2.38
C LEU A 120 -24.61 -10.91 -1.03
N LEU A 121 -25.15 -9.91 -0.32
CA LEU A 121 -25.85 -10.13 0.97
C LEU A 121 -27.20 -10.86 0.83
N GLY A 122 -27.70 -10.99 -0.39
CA GLY A 122 -28.92 -11.73 -0.71
C GLY A 122 -29.25 -11.66 -2.21
N PRO A 123 -30.17 -12.50 -2.71
CA PRO A 123 -30.59 -12.45 -4.10
C PRO A 123 -31.12 -11.07 -4.48
N GLY A 124 -30.56 -10.47 -5.54
CA GLY A 124 -30.97 -9.16 -6.04
C GLY A 124 -30.46 -7.96 -5.25
N VAL A 125 -29.71 -8.15 -4.16
CA VAL A 125 -29.12 -7.04 -3.40
C VAL A 125 -27.88 -6.53 -4.14
N VAL A 126 -27.95 -5.30 -4.66
CA VAL A 126 -26.83 -4.65 -5.36
C VAL A 126 -25.94 -3.91 -4.33
N PRO A 127 -24.60 -4.07 -4.41
CA PRO A 127 -23.69 -3.29 -3.57
C PRO A 127 -23.80 -1.78 -3.83
N LEU A 128 -23.61 -0.98 -2.80
CA LEU A 128 -23.76 0.49 -2.83
C LEU A 128 -22.53 1.18 -3.45
N PHE A 129 -22.39 1.11 -4.78
CA PHE A 129 -21.35 1.80 -5.55
C PHE A 129 -21.45 3.33 -5.48
N ALA A 130 -22.60 3.86 -5.07
CA ALA A 130 -22.78 5.28 -4.78
C ALA A 130 -21.81 5.85 -3.73
N LEU A 131 -21.35 5.03 -2.76
CA LEU A 131 -20.40 5.48 -1.73
C LEU A 131 -19.06 5.93 -2.34
N PRO A 132 -18.31 5.07 -3.07
CA PRO A 132 -17.07 5.50 -3.71
C PRO A 132 -17.32 6.47 -4.87
N ALA A 133 -18.44 6.39 -5.58
CA ALA A 133 -18.74 7.28 -6.71
C ALA A 133 -18.75 8.77 -6.29
N LEU A 134 -19.39 9.09 -5.17
CA LEU A 134 -19.43 10.44 -4.61
C LEU A 134 -18.04 11.02 -4.36
N VAL A 135 -17.13 10.21 -3.82
CA VAL A 135 -15.77 10.65 -3.47
C VAL A 135 -14.86 10.70 -4.68
N ILE A 136 -14.94 9.71 -5.57
CA ILE A 136 -14.18 9.68 -6.83
C ILE A 136 -14.60 10.87 -7.71
N ARG A 137 -15.90 11.16 -7.84
CA ARG A 137 -16.39 12.36 -8.54
C ARG A 137 -15.74 13.62 -7.98
N GLU A 138 -15.71 13.77 -6.66
CA GLU A 138 -15.18 14.99 -6.07
C GLU A 138 -13.66 15.11 -6.22
N ALA A 139 -12.93 14.00 -6.16
CA ALA A 139 -11.51 13.96 -6.46
C ALA A 139 -11.22 14.31 -7.94
N LEU A 140 -11.99 13.77 -8.88
CA LEU A 140 -11.90 14.12 -10.30
C LEU A 140 -12.18 15.61 -10.53
N ASN A 141 -13.24 16.16 -9.94
CA ASN A 141 -13.54 17.58 -10.02
C ASN A 141 -12.42 18.45 -9.46
N MET A 142 -11.78 18.05 -8.36
CA MET A 142 -10.64 18.77 -7.79
C MET A 142 -9.48 18.85 -8.78
N ARG A 143 -9.13 17.73 -9.40
CA ARG A 143 -7.97 17.65 -10.28
C ARG A 143 -8.19 18.34 -11.63
N ARG A 144 -9.42 18.27 -12.15
CA ARG A 144 -9.84 18.99 -13.37
C ARG A 144 -10.09 20.48 -13.17
N GLY A 145 -10.01 20.98 -11.94
CA GLY A 145 -10.37 22.38 -11.63
C GLY A 145 -11.87 22.70 -11.81
N LEU A 146 -12.74 21.68 -11.78
CA LEU A 146 -14.19 21.86 -11.83
C LEU A 146 -14.74 22.28 -10.46
N ALA A 147 -15.94 22.87 -10.49
CA ALA A 147 -16.69 23.19 -9.28
C ALA A 147 -16.96 21.93 -8.42
N ALA A 148 -17.26 22.12 -7.14
CA ALA A 148 -17.60 21.00 -6.27
C ALA A 148 -18.96 20.41 -6.67
N GLY A 149 -19.02 19.07 -6.74
CA GLY A 149 -20.29 18.36 -6.89
C GLY A 149 -21.03 18.25 -5.56
N ASP A 150 -20.27 18.13 -4.45
CA ASP A 150 -20.75 18.35 -3.09
C ASP A 150 -19.69 19.11 -2.29
N SER A 151 -20.06 20.30 -1.79
CA SER A 151 -19.13 21.18 -1.08
C SER A 151 -18.58 20.57 0.22
N ARG A 152 -19.34 19.69 0.89
CA ARG A 152 -18.91 19.03 2.13
C ARG A 152 -17.83 18.00 1.84
N LEU A 153 -17.99 17.22 0.76
CA LEU A 153 -16.96 16.28 0.30
C LEU A 153 -15.72 17.00 -0.22
N ARG A 154 -15.88 18.08 -0.99
CA ARG A 154 -14.74 18.90 -1.44
C ARG A 154 -13.90 19.36 -0.27
N ARG A 155 -14.57 19.91 0.75
CA ARG A 155 -13.90 20.40 1.97
C ARG A 155 -13.25 19.26 2.73
N LEU A 156 -13.91 18.11 2.84
CA LEU A 156 -13.32 16.92 3.44
C LEU A 156 -12.03 16.53 2.73
N LEU A 157 -12.02 16.42 1.39
CA LEU A 157 -10.84 16.07 0.58
C LEU A 157 -9.73 17.12 0.62
N GLN A 158 -10.06 18.38 0.91
CA GLN A 158 -9.11 19.46 1.20
C GLN A 158 -8.59 19.44 2.65
N GLY A 159 -8.91 18.40 3.44
CA GLY A 159 -8.50 18.31 4.84
C GLY A 159 -9.25 19.25 5.78
N SER A 160 -10.28 19.93 5.29
CA SER A 160 -11.12 20.84 6.07
C SER A 160 -12.27 20.11 6.76
N HIS A 161 -12.91 20.81 7.70
CA HIS A 161 -14.16 20.36 8.31
C HIS A 161 -15.29 20.41 7.28
N ALA A 162 -16.14 19.38 7.20
CA ALA A 162 -17.20 19.28 6.19
C ALA A 162 -18.21 20.46 6.23
N THR A 163 -18.69 20.85 7.42
CA THR A 163 -19.79 21.83 7.59
C THR A 163 -19.37 23.21 8.09
N ARG A 164 -18.23 23.37 8.78
CA ARG A 164 -17.84 24.65 9.40
C ARG A 164 -16.86 25.43 8.55
N SER A 165 -17.18 26.64 8.11
CA SER A 165 -16.34 27.53 7.29
C SER A 165 -15.06 28.03 7.97
N SER A 166 -14.81 27.69 9.23
CA SER A 166 -13.60 28.11 9.93
C SER A 166 -12.36 27.52 9.25
N ALA A 167 -11.47 28.40 8.80
CA ALA A 167 -10.17 28.04 8.23
C ALA A 167 -9.26 27.28 9.21
N THR A 168 -9.65 27.19 10.49
CA THR A 168 -9.00 26.31 11.46
C THR A 168 -9.23 24.85 11.05
N PRO A 169 -8.20 24.16 10.52
CA PRO A 169 -8.27 22.72 10.34
C PRO A 169 -8.56 22.14 11.72
N HIS A 170 -9.45 21.15 11.82
CA HIS A 170 -9.77 20.47 13.08
C HIS A 170 -8.54 20.24 13.96
N GLY A 171 -8.28 21.12 14.94
CA GLY A 171 -7.20 20.94 15.92
C GLY A 171 -5.83 20.49 15.39
N GLY A 172 -5.47 20.77 14.13
CA GLY A 172 -4.26 20.27 13.49
C GLY A 172 -4.54 19.51 12.17
N ASN A 173 -4.08 20.11 11.07
CA ASN A 173 -3.88 19.55 9.72
C ASN A 173 -4.29 18.06 9.55
N ARG A 174 -5.51 17.78 9.06
CA ARG A 174 -5.85 16.43 8.60
C ARG A 174 -4.84 16.08 7.51
N ASN A 175 -4.06 15.02 7.71
CA ASN A 175 -3.13 14.56 6.69
C ASN A 175 -3.93 14.21 5.42
N LEU A 176 -3.67 14.91 4.31
CA LEU A 176 -4.41 14.72 3.05
C LEU A 176 -4.25 13.28 2.53
N ASP A 177 -3.11 12.63 2.78
CA ASP A 177 -2.90 11.21 2.42
C ASP A 177 -3.86 10.27 3.16
N HIS A 178 -4.53 10.74 4.23
CA HIS A 178 -5.53 9.96 4.94
C HIS A 178 -6.90 9.99 4.26
N ILE A 179 -7.14 10.90 3.33
CA ILE A 179 -8.44 11.19 2.73
C ILE A 179 -8.41 11.24 1.20
N ASP A 180 -7.28 11.49 0.56
CA ASP A 180 -7.16 11.45 -0.90
C ASP A 180 -7.37 10.01 -1.41
N PRO A 181 -8.33 9.75 -2.32
CA PRO A 181 -8.47 8.44 -2.95
C PRO A 181 -7.33 8.11 -3.93
N CYS A 182 -6.64 9.12 -4.47
CA CYS A 182 -5.70 8.98 -5.59
C CYS A 182 -4.28 8.75 -5.07
N ARG A 183 -3.98 7.50 -4.74
CA ARG A 183 -2.75 7.15 -4.04
C ARG A 183 -1.46 7.46 -4.79
N GLU A 184 -1.44 7.24 -6.11
CA GLU A 184 -0.27 7.50 -6.98
C GLU A 184 0.14 8.97 -6.97
N PHE A 185 -0.83 9.87 -6.77
CA PHE A 185 -0.64 11.31 -6.83
C PHE A 185 -0.77 11.99 -5.47
N ASN A 186 -0.81 11.22 -4.38
CA ASN A 186 -0.87 11.80 -3.05
C ASN A 186 0.47 12.47 -2.70
N ARG A 187 0.48 13.28 -1.64
CA ARG A 187 1.64 14.11 -1.31
C ARG A 187 2.86 13.26 -0.99
N TYR A 188 2.68 12.13 -0.29
CA TYR A 188 3.79 11.24 0.01
C TYR A 188 4.46 10.65 -1.24
N THR A 189 3.67 10.11 -2.18
CA THR A 189 4.20 9.50 -3.40
C THR A 189 4.91 10.54 -4.27
N THR A 190 4.34 11.73 -4.42
CA THR A 190 4.96 12.83 -5.16
C THR A 190 6.30 13.25 -4.55
N LEU A 191 6.39 13.37 -3.22
CA LEU A 191 7.65 13.68 -2.54
C LEU A 191 8.66 12.55 -2.71
N PHE A 192 8.23 11.29 -2.64
CA PHE A 192 9.13 10.16 -2.88
C PHE A 192 9.72 10.22 -4.29
N GLN A 193 8.90 10.40 -5.32
CA GLN A 193 9.34 10.51 -6.72
C GLN A 193 10.25 11.73 -6.96
N ALA A 194 10.02 12.84 -6.24
CA ALA A 194 10.86 14.03 -6.33
C ALA A 194 12.26 13.86 -5.71
N HIS A 195 12.39 12.99 -4.70
CA HIS A 195 13.64 12.79 -3.95
C HIS A 195 14.41 11.52 -4.32
N PHE A 196 13.81 10.63 -5.13
CA PHE A 196 14.44 9.41 -5.61
C PHE A 196 14.36 9.33 -7.13
N SER A 197 15.52 9.33 -7.78
CA SER A 197 15.56 8.94 -9.19
C SER A 197 15.32 7.42 -9.33
N PRO A 198 14.64 6.96 -10.40
CA PRO A 198 14.48 5.53 -10.63
C PRO A 198 15.79 4.74 -10.68
N ALA A 199 16.88 5.34 -11.20
CA ALA A 199 18.21 4.71 -11.22
C ALA A 199 18.86 4.58 -9.83
N GLN A 200 18.57 5.49 -8.88
CA GLN A 200 19.00 5.33 -7.50
C GLN A 200 18.27 4.18 -6.81
N LEU A 201 16.98 4.00 -7.09
CA LEU A 201 16.16 2.94 -6.50
C LEU A 201 16.54 1.55 -6.99
N THR A 202 17.04 1.43 -8.22
CA THR A 202 17.56 0.17 -8.76
C THR A 202 19.01 -0.11 -8.33
N GLY A 203 19.67 0.82 -7.63
CA GLY A 203 21.03 0.63 -7.13
C GLY A 203 21.11 -0.23 -5.85
N PRO A 204 22.33 -0.61 -5.40
CA PRO A 204 22.54 -1.43 -4.21
C PRO A 204 21.91 -0.86 -2.92
N LEU A 205 21.83 0.46 -2.81
CA LEU A 205 21.28 1.16 -1.64
C LEU A 205 19.87 1.69 -1.86
N GLY A 206 19.26 1.38 -3.01
CA GLY A 206 17.94 1.89 -3.38
C GLY A 206 16.86 1.47 -2.38
N LEU A 207 16.77 0.17 -2.10
CA LEU A 207 15.82 -0.36 -1.12
C LEU A 207 16.11 0.15 0.30
N SER A 208 17.38 0.20 0.72
CA SER A 208 17.79 0.72 2.04
C SER A 208 17.29 2.16 2.27
N ASN A 209 17.50 3.03 1.28
CA ASN A 209 17.03 4.41 1.35
C ASN A 209 15.50 4.51 1.28
N ALA A 210 14.83 3.68 0.47
CA ALA A 210 13.38 3.65 0.40
C ALA A 210 12.76 3.18 1.74
N LEU A 211 13.36 2.19 2.41
CA LEU A 211 12.97 1.75 3.75
C LEU A 211 13.17 2.85 4.80
N ALA A 212 14.29 3.57 4.74
CA ALA A 212 14.57 4.70 5.64
C ALA A 212 13.57 5.86 5.43
N TRP A 213 13.17 6.12 4.18
CA TRP A 213 12.19 7.17 3.85
C TRP A 213 10.84 6.98 4.54
N PHE A 214 10.38 5.73 4.70
CA PHE A 214 9.16 5.41 5.45
C PHE A 214 9.23 5.86 6.92
N GLY A 215 10.43 6.12 7.45
CA GLY A 215 10.65 6.69 8.78
C GLY A 215 10.44 8.20 8.89
N THR A 216 10.21 8.91 7.78
CA THR A 216 9.94 10.38 7.79
C THR A 216 8.48 10.73 8.09
N GLY A 217 7.59 9.72 8.13
CA GLY A 217 6.16 9.90 8.33
C GLY A 217 5.34 9.80 7.05
N GLN A 218 4.39 10.71 6.87
CA GLN A 218 3.49 10.81 5.72
C GLN A 218 3.10 12.25 5.43
N GLY A 219 2.83 12.54 4.16
CA GLY A 219 2.25 13.79 3.69
C GLY A 219 2.99 15.01 4.20
N ALA A 220 2.27 15.90 4.89
CA ALA A 220 2.82 17.15 5.40
C ALA A 220 3.96 16.95 6.41
N GLY A 221 3.97 15.83 7.16
CA GLY A 221 5.05 15.53 8.11
C GLY A 221 6.36 15.23 7.40
N THR A 222 6.30 14.42 6.33
CA THR A 222 7.45 14.15 5.46
C THR A 222 7.92 15.42 4.78
N GLU A 223 7.01 16.22 4.19
CA GLU A 223 7.41 17.47 3.54
C GLU A 223 8.11 18.44 4.50
N GLN A 224 7.56 18.60 5.70
CA GLN A 224 8.16 19.47 6.71
C GLN A 224 9.54 18.99 7.15
N TRP A 225 9.73 17.67 7.24
CA TRP A 225 11.03 17.06 7.51
C TRP A 225 12.02 17.35 6.37
N LEU A 226 11.58 17.23 5.11
CA LEU A 226 12.44 17.49 3.94
C LEU A 226 12.86 18.96 3.89
N ASN A 227 11.91 19.87 4.10
CA ASN A 227 12.14 21.32 4.10
C ASN A 227 13.07 21.79 5.22
N SER A 228 13.15 21.06 6.34
CA SER A 228 14.01 21.44 7.47
C SER A 228 15.43 20.88 7.36
N LEU A 229 15.65 19.83 6.55
CA LEU A 229 16.86 19.01 6.64
C LEU A 229 17.62 18.77 5.35
N ILE A 230 17.06 19.11 4.19
CA ILE A 230 17.74 18.92 2.92
C ILE A 230 18.38 20.23 2.46
N PRO A 231 19.67 20.50 2.78
CA PRO A 231 20.49 21.39 1.97
C PRO A 231 20.91 20.64 0.68
N ASP A 232 20.77 21.28 -0.48
CA ASP A 232 21.28 21.01 -1.86
C ASP A 232 21.57 19.56 -2.36
N GLY A 233 21.25 18.49 -1.64
CA GLY A 233 21.72 17.12 -1.91
C GLY A 233 20.67 16.00 -1.81
N GLY A 234 19.42 16.32 -1.49
CA GLY A 234 18.32 15.33 -1.44
C GLY A 234 18.31 14.43 -0.20
N PHE A 235 17.37 13.47 -0.18
CA PHE A 235 17.21 12.50 0.92
C PHE A 235 18.19 11.33 0.81
N PHE A 236 18.47 10.88 -0.42
CA PHE A 236 19.27 9.68 -0.66
C PHE A 236 20.67 9.78 -0.03
N GLN A 237 21.08 8.75 0.72
CA GLN A 237 22.38 8.68 1.38
C GLN A 237 23.21 7.50 0.86
N PRO A 238 24.54 7.66 0.73
CA PRO A 238 25.45 6.62 0.23
C PRO A 238 25.83 5.59 1.30
N ASP A 239 25.50 5.83 2.57
CA ASP A 239 25.82 4.94 3.68
C ASP A 239 24.90 5.18 4.89
N VAL A 240 25.02 4.29 5.88
CA VAL A 240 24.22 4.32 7.11
C VAL A 240 24.56 5.52 8.00
N GLU A 241 25.82 5.96 8.01
CA GLU A 241 26.31 7.10 8.80
C GLU A 241 25.67 8.41 8.31
N GLY A 242 25.56 8.60 6.99
CA GLY A 242 24.86 9.72 6.37
C GLY A 242 23.38 9.73 6.75
N MET A 243 22.72 8.58 6.67
CA MET A 243 21.30 8.45 7.06
C MET A 243 21.08 8.77 8.54
N ILE A 244 21.91 8.20 9.43
CA ILE A 244 21.87 8.48 10.86
C ILE A 244 22.12 9.98 11.10
N ARG A 245 23.08 10.61 10.42
CA ARG A 245 23.39 12.03 10.56
C ARG A 245 22.20 12.92 10.17
N GLN A 246 21.52 12.61 9.08
CA GLN A 246 20.30 13.32 8.66
C GLN A 246 19.21 13.24 9.74
N PHE A 247 18.91 12.04 10.25
CA PHE A 247 17.90 11.87 11.30
C PHE A 247 18.32 12.49 12.64
N ARG A 248 19.60 12.45 13.02
CA ARG A 248 20.12 13.15 14.20
C ARG A 248 19.92 14.66 14.07
N SER A 249 20.22 15.23 12.90
CA SER A 249 19.99 16.66 12.61
C SER A 249 18.50 17.02 12.81
N ALA A 250 17.58 16.18 12.32
CA ALA A 250 16.13 16.34 12.54
C ALA A 250 15.78 16.45 14.02
N ILE A 251 16.29 15.50 14.81
CA ILE A 251 16.02 15.40 16.25
C ILE A 251 16.59 16.62 16.97
N SER A 252 17.81 17.06 16.62
CA SER A 252 18.46 18.23 17.20
C SER A 252 17.68 19.52 16.90
N GLN A 253 17.24 19.73 15.66
CA GLN A 253 16.43 20.90 15.30
C GLN A 253 15.10 20.94 16.07
N ASN A 254 14.45 19.78 16.27
CA ASN A 254 13.23 19.70 17.08
C ASN A 254 13.46 20.10 18.54
N ALA A 255 14.58 19.66 19.12
CA ALA A 255 14.92 20.02 20.47
C ALA A 255 15.13 21.55 20.62
N MET A 256 15.69 22.20 19.59
CA MET A 256 15.96 23.64 19.60
C MET A 256 14.71 24.50 19.38
N ASN A 257 13.85 24.12 18.44
CA ASN A 257 12.75 24.99 18.01
C ASN A 257 11.57 25.04 19.01
N GLY A 258 11.56 24.23 20.06
CA GLY A 258 10.43 24.11 21.01
C GLY A 258 9.11 23.61 20.37
N ASN A 259 9.07 23.56 19.05
CA ASN A 259 8.02 22.96 18.25
C ASN A 259 8.13 21.45 18.39
N ASN A 260 7.10 20.84 18.98
CA ASN A 260 6.85 19.40 18.91
C ASN A 260 6.51 19.00 17.47
N LEU A 261 7.44 19.18 16.54
CA LEU A 261 7.33 18.58 15.22
C LEU A 261 7.32 17.08 15.43
N GLN A 262 6.11 16.52 15.40
CA GLN A 262 5.92 15.08 15.40
C GLN A 262 6.32 14.55 14.02
N TYR A 263 7.63 14.54 13.74
CA TYR A 263 8.20 13.65 12.72
C TYR A 263 7.86 12.19 13.07
N ASP A 264 7.63 11.94 14.36
CA ASP A 264 7.03 10.73 14.91
C ASP A 264 5.52 10.71 14.74
N ASN A 265 5.07 10.25 13.58
CA ASN A 265 3.80 9.55 13.58
C ASN A 265 4.02 8.16 14.19
N SER A 266 3.82 8.05 15.51
CA SER A 266 3.79 6.75 16.22
C SER A 266 2.88 5.72 15.57
N ARG A 267 1.97 6.18 14.68
CA ARG A 267 1.15 5.37 13.78
C ARG A 267 1.54 5.60 12.32
N ALA A 268 2.73 5.16 11.91
CA ALA A 268 3.07 5.14 10.50
C ALA A 268 1.99 4.35 9.74
N TRP A 269 1.29 5.04 8.85
CA TRP A 269 0.30 4.45 7.94
C TRP A 269 -0.92 3.85 8.62
N GLY A 270 -1.24 4.33 9.82
CA GLY A 270 -2.41 3.89 10.58
C GLY A 270 -2.16 2.71 11.52
N GLN A 271 -0.95 2.13 11.52
CA GLN A 271 -0.54 1.11 12.48
C GLN A 271 0.54 1.66 13.43
N PRO A 272 0.45 1.41 14.75
CA PRO A 272 1.52 1.78 15.67
C PRO A 272 2.85 1.16 15.23
N ASN A 273 3.83 1.99 14.87
CA ASN A 273 5.13 1.51 14.41
C ASN A 273 6.24 2.31 15.10
N HIS A 274 6.62 1.82 16.29
CA HIS A 274 7.65 2.46 17.10
C HIS A 274 9.06 2.33 16.48
N HIS A 275 9.25 1.38 15.57
CA HIS A 275 10.54 1.15 14.90
C HIS A 275 10.84 2.16 13.80
N LEU A 276 9.81 2.80 13.22
CA LEU A 276 9.99 3.85 12.20
C LEU A 276 10.22 5.24 12.79
N LEU A 277 10.14 5.37 14.11
CA LEU A 277 10.24 6.66 14.77
C LEU A 277 11.64 7.25 14.68
N ALA A 278 11.71 8.56 14.50
CA ALA A 278 12.94 9.32 14.52
C ALA A 278 13.39 9.54 15.97
N GLN A 279 12.44 9.73 16.89
CA GLN A 279 12.75 9.83 18.32
C GLN A 279 12.50 8.50 19.03
N PRO A 280 13.34 8.12 20.01
CA PRO A 280 12.94 7.12 21.00
C PRO A 280 11.71 7.70 21.72
N THR A 281 10.50 7.19 21.43
CA THR A 281 9.25 7.74 22.01
C THR A 281 9.26 7.67 23.53
N LYS A 282 9.79 8.71 24.22
CA LYS A 282 9.72 8.80 25.69
C LYS A 282 8.27 8.60 26.08
N TYR A 283 8.02 7.53 26.84
CA TYR A 283 6.71 7.28 27.38
C TYR A 283 6.22 8.52 28.14
N ARG A 284 5.16 9.17 27.64
CA ARG A 284 4.22 9.81 28.56
C ARG A 284 3.35 8.69 29.10
N PRO A 285 3.31 8.46 30.42
CA PRO A 285 2.19 7.77 31.02
C PRO A 285 0.93 8.52 30.66
N GLN A 286 0.27 8.13 29.57
CA GLN A 286 -1.09 8.54 29.35
C GLN A 286 -1.94 7.69 30.29
N ASP A 287 -2.57 8.36 31.25
CA ASP A 287 -3.68 7.91 32.11
C ASP A 287 -4.93 7.43 31.35
N SER A 288 -4.77 6.89 30.15
CA SER A 288 -5.86 6.47 29.28
C SER A 288 -6.23 5.02 29.55
N LYS A 289 -7.00 4.80 30.62
CA LYS A 289 -7.94 3.68 30.64
C LYS A 289 -8.77 3.76 29.36
N PRO A 290 -8.76 2.76 28.46
CA PRO A 290 -9.58 2.81 27.25
C PRO A 290 -11.05 2.83 27.66
N LYS A 291 -11.72 3.98 27.51
CA LYS A 291 -13.19 4.07 27.64
C LYS A 291 -13.82 3.44 26.39
N ARG A 292 -13.99 2.12 26.38
CA ARG A 292 -14.93 1.47 25.46
C ARG A 292 -16.35 1.73 25.94
N THR A 293 -17.08 2.59 25.25
CA THR A 293 -18.53 2.72 25.41
C THR A 293 -19.18 1.58 24.64
N ILE A 294 -19.62 0.53 25.33
CA ILE A 294 -20.46 -0.52 24.74
C ILE A 294 -21.90 -0.02 24.81
N LEU A 295 -22.54 0.18 23.66
CA LEU A 295 -23.98 0.37 23.55
C LEU A 295 -24.65 -0.98 23.84
N THR A 296 -25.39 -1.06 24.93
CA THR A 296 -26.29 -2.19 25.19
C THR A 296 -27.66 -1.89 24.59
N THR A 297 -28.38 -2.93 24.18
CA THR A 297 -29.68 -2.92 23.50
C THR A 297 -30.82 -2.24 24.27
N ASN A 298 -30.60 -1.79 25.51
CA ASN A 298 -31.63 -1.17 26.36
C ASN A 298 -31.35 0.31 26.70
N GLY A 299 -30.51 1.02 25.93
CA GLY A 299 -30.31 2.48 26.07
C GLY A 299 -29.66 2.98 27.38
N ARG A 300 -29.34 2.10 28.33
CA ARG A 300 -28.67 2.46 29.59
C ARG A 300 -27.17 2.18 29.52
N ARG A 301 -26.37 3.26 29.50
CA ARG A 301 -24.90 3.23 29.62
C ARG A 301 -24.51 2.61 30.97
N LYS A 302 -24.09 1.34 30.98
CA LYS A 302 -23.36 0.74 32.11
C LYS A 302 -21.89 0.63 31.75
N HIS A 303 -21.04 1.38 32.44
CA HIS A 303 -19.59 1.20 32.38
C HIS A 303 -19.21 -0.11 33.07
N LYS A 304 -19.23 -1.24 32.36
CA LYS A 304 -18.54 -2.44 32.84
C LYS A 304 -17.05 -2.24 32.63
N LEU A 305 -16.33 -2.08 33.74
CA LEU A 305 -14.87 -2.21 33.79
C LEU A 305 -14.54 -3.66 33.38
N ALA A 306 -14.28 -3.89 32.09
CA ALA A 306 -13.68 -5.14 31.67
C ALA A 306 -12.27 -5.16 32.28
N LYS A 307 -12.07 -6.00 33.30
CA LYS A 307 -10.78 -6.32 33.87
C LYS A 307 -10.03 -7.16 32.83
N LYS A 308 -9.58 -6.50 31.74
CA LYS A 308 -8.63 -7.11 30.80
C LYS A 308 -7.37 -7.31 31.63
N LEU A 309 -7.04 -8.58 31.92
CA LEU A 309 -5.77 -8.92 32.55
C LEU A 309 -4.69 -8.15 31.80
N THR A 310 -3.98 -7.35 32.58
CA THR A 310 -2.70 -6.71 32.31
C THR A 310 -1.88 -7.59 31.37
N THR A 311 -1.84 -7.20 30.09
CA THR A 311 -0.65 -7.39 29.28
C THR A 311 0.40 -6.57 30.00
N GLN A 312 1.13 -7.23 30.90
CA GLN A 312 2.19 -6.66 31.69
C GLN A 312 3.13 -5.90 30.76
N ASN A 313 3.39 -4.64 31.10
CA ASN A 313 4.68 -3.95 31.05
C ASN A 313 5.83 -4.75 30.40
N GLN A 314 5.75 -5.09 29.12
CA GLN A 314 6.96 -5.33 28.38
C GLN A 314 7.59 -3.94 28.25
N PRO A 315 8.83 -3.74 28.75
CA PRO A 315 9.55 -2.51 28.48
C PRO A 315 9.55 -2.35 26.96
N LYS A 316 8.97 -1.24 26.47
CA LYS A 316 9.05 -0.94 25.05
C LYS A 316 10.52 -0.73 24.75
N GLU A 317 11.11 -1.62 23.96
CA GLU A 317 12.47 -1.47 23.49
C GLU A 317 12.55 -0.15 22.71
N TYR A 318 13.44 0.71 23.17
CA TYR A 318 13.77 1.96 22.50
C TYR A 318 14.94 1.63 21.59
N HIS A 319 14.77 1.87 20.29
CA HIS A 319 15.86 1.68 19.36
C HIS A 319 16.68 2.96 19.24
N THR A 320 18.01 2.84 19.26
CA THR A 320 18.90 3.88 18.77
C THR A 320 18.74 4.03 17.24
N LEU A 321 19.31 5.08 16.65
CA LEU A 321 19.24 5.25 15.19
C LEU A 321 20.08 4.18 14.48
N GLU A 322 21.16 3.74 15.10
CA GLU A 322 22.02 2.64 14.70
C GLU A 322 21.21 1.34 14.66
N GLU A 323 20.55 0.97 15.77
CA GLU A 323 19.69 -0.23 15.84
C GLU A 323 18.55 -0.20 14.81
N LYS A 324 18.12 0.99 14.40
CA LYS A 324 17.11 1.19 13.36
C LYS A 324 17.68 1.03 11.95
N PHE A 325 18.76 1.73 11.63
CA PHE A 325 19.26 1.87 10.26
C PHE A 325 20.32 0.83 9.88
N ASP A 326 21.13 0.34 10.82
CA ASP A 326 22.15 -0.68 10.52
C ASP A 326 21.53 -1.91 9.83
N PRO A 327 20.38 -2.47 10.30
CA PRO A 327 19.76 -3.60 9.61
C PRO A 327 19.22 -3.25 8.22
N MET A 328 18.87 -1.99 7.95
CA MET A 328 18.34 -1.55 6.64
C MET A 328 19.45 -1.38 5.60
N PHE A 329 20.67 -1.05 6.03
CA PHE A 329 21.83 -0.81 5.17
C PHE A 329 22.80 -2.00 5.14
N ALA A 330 22.49 -3.09 5.82
CA ALA A 330 23.26 -4.32 5.79
C ALA A 330 23.23 -4.99 4.39
N GLU A 331 24.27 -5.79 4.09
CA GLU A 331 24.34 -6.58 2.85
C GLU A 331 23.17 -7.58 2.72
N THR A 332 22.58 -7.98 3.84
CA THR A 332 21.36 -8.80 3.89
C THR A 332 20.14 -8.13 3.26
N VAL A 333 20.20 -6.82 2.98
CA VAL A 333 19.19 -6.07 2.22
C VAL A 333 19.66 -5.80 0.80
N SER A 334 20.87 -5.25 0.62
CA SER A 334 21.35 -4.80 -0.70
C SER A 334 21.60 -5.95 -1.68
N VAL A 335 22.13 -7.09 -1.21
CA VAL A 335 22.42 -8.25 -2.07
C VAL A 335 21.13 -8.92 -2.55
N PRO A 336 20.13 -9.25 -1.70
CA PRO A 336 18.85 -9.76 -2.19
C PRO A 336 18.12 -8.77 -3.11
N TRP A 337 18.21 -7.46 -2.83
CA TRP A 337 17.56 -6.45 -3.65
C TRP A 337 18.14 -6.39 -5.07
N THR A 338 19.46 -6.27 -5.19
CA THR A 338 20.12 -6.25 -6.51
C THR A 338 19.95 -7.56 -7.27
N GLY A 339 19.99 -8.70 -6.57
CA GLY A 339 19.68 -9.99 -7.15
C GLY A 339 18.24 -10.09 -7.67
N HIS A 340 17.27 -9.55 -6.92
CA HIS A 340 15.85 -9.51 -7.31
C HIS A 340 15.57 -8.60 -8.51
N LEU A 341 16.28 -7.48 -8.61
CA LEU A 341 16.23 -6.58 -9.76
C LEU A 341 16.81 -7.21 -11.04
N GLY A 342 17.75 -8.14 -10.91
CA GLY A 342 18.34 -8.83 -12.06
C GLY A 342 18.95 -7.85 -13.08
N VAL A 343 18.45 -7.87 -14.31
CA VAL A 343 19.01 -7.10 -15.44
C VAL A 343 18.81 -5.58 -15.34
N ILE A 344 17.89 -5.12 -14.46
CA ILE A 344 17.63 -3.69 -14.26
C ILE A 344 18.44 -3.09 -13.10
N ALA A 345 19.22 -3.90 -12.36
CA ALA A 345 20.03 -3.42 -11.24
C ALA A 345 21.04 -2.34 -11.69
N GLY A 346 21.02 -1.19 -11.01
CA GLY A 346 21.86 -0.02 -11.31
C GLY A 346 21.51 0.72 -12.61
N ARG A 347 20.41 0.37 -13.28
CA ARG A 347 19.98 1.01 -14.54
C ARG A 347 18.74 1.86 -14.32
N ASP A 348 18.51 2.83 -15.19
CA ASP A 348 17.24 3.55 -15.20
C ASP A 348 16.13 2.63 -15.73
N PRO A 349 15.16 2.19 -14.89
CA PRO A 349 14.14 1.23 -15.30
C PRO A 349 13.21 1.78 -16.39
N ARG A 350 13.14 3.11 -16.57
CA ARG A 350 12.37 3.74 -17.67
C ARG A 350 12.95 3.43 -19.06
N LYS A 351 14.18 2.92 -19.12
CA LYS A 351 14.86 2.51 -20.36
C LYS A 351 14.85 1.00 -20.57
N CYS A 352 14.23 0.25 -19.66
CA CYS A 352 14.15 -1.22 -19.71
C CYS A 352 12.78 -1.63 -20.28
N ASN A 353 12.66 -2.87 -20.74
CA ASN A 353 11.36 -3.40 -21.14
C ASN A 353 10.49 -3.58 -19.88
N PRO A 354 9.21 -3.15 -19.86
CA PRO A 354 8.30 -3.42 -18.75
C PRO A 354 8.29 -4.87 -18.25
N ASP A 355 8.45 -5.86 -19.14
CA ASP A 355 8.49 -7.28 -18.80
C ASP A 355 9.75 -7.70 -18.00
N GLU A 356 10.80 -6.86 -18.02
CA GLU A 356 12.02 -7.06 -17.23
C GLU A 356 11.89 -6.53 -15.80
N LEU A 357 10.86 -5.72 -15.51
CA LEU A 357 10.64 -5.20 -14.17
C LEU A 357 10.21 -6.34 -13.23
N PRO A 358 10.67 -6.38 -11.97
CA PRO A 358 10.21 -7.37 -11.02
C PRO A 358 8.70 -7.31 -10.80
N ASN A 359 8.08 -8.46 -10.66
CA ASN A 359 6.66 -8.56 -10.33
C ASN A 359 6.37 -8.02 -8.92
N TRP A 360 5.15 -7.52 -8.75
CA TRP A 360 4.73 -6.88 -7.51
C TRP A 360 4.74 -7.82 -6.31
N TYR A 361 4.03 -8.96 -6.39
CA TYR A 361 3.87 -9.86 -5.24
C TYR A 361 5.20 -10.49 -4.77
N PRO A 362 6.08 -10.97 -5.66
CA PRO A 362 7.42 -11.42 -5.28
C PRO A 362 8.23 -10.31 -4.57
N THR A 363 8.08 -9.05 -4.99
CA THR A 363 8.76 -7.92 -4.34
C THR A 363 8.23 -7.68 -2.92
N VAL A 364 6.91 -7.81 -2.71
CA VAL A 364 6.34 -7.76 -1.34
C VAL A 364 6.92 -8.88 -0.48
N CYS A 365 6.96 -10.11 -1.01
CA CYS A 365 7.52 -11.27 -0.31
C CYS A 365 9.00 -11.07 0.02
N LEU A 366 9.79 -10.49 -0.88
CA LEU A 366 11.19 -10.12 -0.61
C LEU A 366 11.27 -9.17 0.58
N VAL A 367 10.56 -8.04 0.54
CA VAL A 367 10.57 -7.03 1.60
C VAL A 367 10.18 -7.61 2.96
N GLU A 368 9.14 -8.46 3.00
CA GLU A 368 8.75 -9.17 4.23
C GLU A 368 9.85 -10.12 4.72
N SER A 369 10.53 -10.82 3.81
CA SER A 369 11.58 -11.80 4.13
C SER A 369 12.85 -11.17 4.71
N LEU A 370 13.08 -9.87 4.48
CA LEU A 370 14.21 -9.14 5.06
C LEU A 370 14.14 -9.08 6.59
N GLY A 371 12.97 -9.33 7.19
CA GLY A 371 12.87 -9.37 8.64
C GLY A 371 13.06 -8.00 9.30
N ILE A 372 12.78 -6.91 8.60
CA ILE A 372 12.82 -5.55 9.17
C ILE A 372 11.50 -5.33 9.92
N PRO A 373 11.49 -5.09 11.25
CA PRO A 373 10.28 -5.13 12.08
C PRO A 373 9.05 -4.40 11.51
N SER A 374 9.26 -3.22 10.94
CA SER A 374 8.22 -2.38 10.34
C SER A 374 7.60 -2.91 9.05
N PHE A 375 8.27 -3.88 8.42
CA PHE A 375 7.94 -4.44 7.12
C PHE A 375 7.75 -5.96 7.18
N LYS A 376 7.89 -6.60 8.35
CA LYS A 376 7.75 -8.05 8.53
C LYS A 376 6.36 -8.58 8.17
N GLN A 377 5.32 -7.76 8.30
CA GLN A 377 3.94 -8.18 8.09
C GLN A 377 3.10 -7.03 7.53
N GLY A 378 2.33 -7.33 6.48
CA GLY A 378 1.13 -6.57 6.12
C GLY A 378 1.42 -5.24 5.43
N LEU A 379 0.86 -4.17 6.00
CA LEU A 379 0.62 -2.91 5.29
C LEU A 379 1.92 -2.19 4.88
N GLY A 380 2.94 -2.15 5.73
CA GLY A 380 4.18 -1.39 5.44
C GLY A 380 4.90 -1.88 4.18
N ALA A 381 5.05 -3.19 4.02
CA ALA A 381 5.68 -3.80 2.85
C ALA A 381 4.88 -3.52 1.57
N MET A 382 3.57 -3.77 1.60
CA MET A 382 2.66 -3.46 0.48
C MET A 382 2.77 -2.00 0.05
N GLN A 383 2.83 -1.07 1.02
CA GLN A 383 2.87 0.34 0.69
C GLN A 383 4.20 0.78 0.08
N LEU A 384 5.32 0.22 0.57
CA LEU A 384 6.63 0.44 -0.04
C LEU A 384 6.64 -0.05 -1.49
N VAL A 385 6.18 -1.27 -1.73
CA VAL A 385 6.18 -1.86 -3.08
C VAL A 385 5.24 -1.11 -4.02
N ASN A 386 4.07 -0.65 -3.56
CA ASN A 386 3.23 0.26 -4.36
C ASN A 386 3.96 1.54 -4.74
N THR A 387 4.73 2.12 -3.82
CA THR A 387 5.51 3.34 -4.08
C THR A 387 6.60 3.08 -5.12
N LEU A 388 7.30 1.93 -5.02
CA LEU A 388 8.27 1.49 -6.02
C LEU A 388 7.62 1.25 -7.40
N ALA A 389 6.41 0.70 -7.42
CA ALA A 389 5.64 0.52 -8.65
C ALA A 389 5.24 1.86 -9.29
N PHE A 390 4.84 2.85 -8.50
CA PHE A 390 4.60 4.22 -8.99
C PHE A 390 5.87 4.91 -9.49
N CYS A 391 7.04 4.47 -9.06
CA CYS A 391 8.34 4.94 -9.58
C CYS A 391 8.82 4.16 -10.81
N GLY A 392 8.05 3.18 -11.29
CA GLY A 392 8.43 2.32 -12.42
C GLY A 392 9.58 1.35 -12.12
N VAL A 393 9.86 1.06 -10.85
CA VAL A 393 10.93 0.12 -10.44
C VAL A 393 10.41 -1.32 -10.37
N VAL A 394 9.12 -1.47 -10.12
CA VAL A 394 8.40 -2.74 -9.95
C VAL A 394 7.15 -2.67 -10.82
N GLN A 395 6.68 -3.80 -11.34
CA GLN A 395 5.38 -3.83 -12.01
C GLN A 395 4.25 -3.44 -11.04
N LYS A 396 3.19 -2.81 -11.55
CA LYS A 396 1.96 -2.61 -10.78
C LYS A 396 1.31 -3.97 -10.51
N PRO A 397 0.64 -4.18 -9.35
CA PRO A 397 0.01 -5.47 -9.08
C PRO A 397 -1.13 -5.71 -10.05
N THR A 398 -1.34 -6.98 -10.38
CA THR A 398 -2.59 -7.47 -10.98
C THR A 398 -3.75 -7.35 -9.98
N VAL A 399 -4.98 -7.44 -10.49
CA VAL A 399 -6.17 -7.40 -9.62
C VAL A 399 -6.21 -8.62 -8.70
N GLU A 400 -5.76 -9.79 -9.17
CA GLU A 400 -5.69 -11.04 -8.41
C GLU A 400 -4.63 -10.98 -7.30
N GLU A 401 -3.44 -10.44 -7.58
CA GLU A 401 -2.40 -10.23 -6.56
C GLU A 401 -2.89 -9.32 -5.43
N MET A 402 -3.58 -8.23 -5.77
CA MET A 402 -4.14 -7.32 -4.78
C MET A 402 -5.31 -7.97 -4.01
N ALA A 403 -6.16 -8.74 -4.69
CA ALA A 403 -7.26 -9.48 -4.07
C ALA A 403 -6.76 -10.50 -3.03
N GLU A 404 -5.75 -11.30 -3.40
CA GLU A 404 -5.09 -12.26 -2.51
C GLU A 404 -4.45 -11.54 -1.33
N TRP A 405 -3.76 -10.41 -1.56
CA TRP A 405 -3.16 -9.62 -0.49
C TRP A 405 -4.21 -9.08 0.49
N ILE A 406 -5.34 -8.55 0.00
CA ILE A 406 -6.45 -8.07 0.85
C ILE A 406 -7.03 -9.22 1.67
N CYS A 407 -7.17 -10.41 1.08
CA CYS A 407 -7.63 -11.59 1.78
C CYS A 407 -6.69 -12.02 2.91
N GLN A 408 -5.37 -12.02 2.66
CA GLN A 408 -4.36 -12.33 3.68
C GLN A 408 -4.32 -11.29 4.81
N ASN A 409 -4.84 -10.09 4.56
CA ASN A 409 -4.86 -8.96 5.50
C ASN A 409 -6.30 -8.47 5.78
N ALA A 410 -7.23 -9.41 5.97
CA ALA A 410 -8.67 -9.14 6.04
C ALA A 410 -9.11 -8.26 7.24
N ASP A 411 -8.24 -8.03 8.22
CA ASP A 411 -8.45 -7.12 9.34
C ASP A 411 -8.21 -5.64 9.00
N LEU A 412 -7.68 -5.35 7.82
CA LEU A 412 -7.43 -3.98 7.34
C LEU A 412 -8.67 -3.33 6.70
N GLY A 413 -8.50 -2.06 6.29
CA GLY A 413 -9.60 -1.19 5.90
C GLY A 413 -10.36 -1.61 4.64
N ALA A 414 -9.72 -2.28 3.68
CA ALA A 414 -10.35 -2.64 2.41
C ALA A 414 -11.57 -3.57 2.60
N VAL A 415 -11.45 -4.60 3.45
CA VAL A 415 -12.56 -5.51 3.79
C VAL A 415 -13.68 -4.76 4.53
N ALA A 416 -13.35 -3.79 5.38
CA ALA A 416 -14.36 -2.94 6.01
C ALA A 416 -15.10 -2.05 4.99
N GLY A 417 -14.40 -1.58 3.95
CA GLY A 417 -14.99 -0.88 2.81
C GLY A 417 -15.96 -1.76 2.03
N LEU A 418 -15.56 -2.99 1.67
CA LEU A 418 -16.41 -3.96 0.98
C LEU A 418 -17.69 -4.27 1.79
N LYS A 419 -17.56 -4.49 3.12
CA LYS A 419 -18.72 -4.69 4.01
C LYS A 419 -19.66 -3.48 4.00
N LEU A 420 -19.10 -2.27 4.06
CA LEU A 420 -19.87 -1.04 4.08
C LEU A 420 -20.63 -0.81 2.76
N MET A 421 -20.08 -1.28 1.64
CA MET A 421 -20.76 -1.31 0.34
C MET A 421 -21.81 -2.41 0.24
N GLY A 422 -21.94 -3.32 1.21
CA GLY A 422 -22.94 -4.39 1.17
C GLY A 422 -22.49 -5.66 0.43
N PHE A 423 -21.19 -5.89 0.28
CA PHE A 423 -20.67 -7.20 -0.14
C PHE A 423 -20.64 -8.19 1.03
N GLN A 424 -20.80 -9.48 0.72
CA GLN A 424 -20.50 -10.58 1.63
C GLN A 424 -19.01 -10.91 1.55
N VAL A 425 -18.33 -10.94 2.70
CA VAL A 425 -16.86 -11.12 2.79
C VAL A 425 -16.48 -11.97 4.01
N SER A 426 -17.19 -13.10 4.17
CA SER A 426 -16.99 -14.02 5.30
C SER A 426 -15.91 -15.07 5.01
N THR A 427 -15.60 -15.34 3.75
CA THR A 427 -14.60 -16.31 3.31
C THR A 427 -13.54 -15.67 2.40
N SER A 428 -12.45 -16.39 2.14
CA SER A 428 -11.38 -15.96 1.22
C SER A 428 -11.93 -15.64 -0.17
N ASP A 429 -12.63 -16.60 -0.78
CA ASP A 429 -13.25 -16.49 -2.10
C ASP A 429 -14.19 -15.28 -2.18
N GLN A 430 -14.96 -15.05 -1.11
CA GLN A 430 -15.88 -13.92 -1.02
C GLN A 430 -15.16 -12.57 -0.99
N ILE A 431 -14.05 -12.46 -0.24
CA ILE A 431 -13.22 -11.24 -0.21
C ILE A 431 -12.61 -10.98 -1.59
N GLN A 432 -12.00 -12.00 -2.20
CA GLN A 432 -11.34 -11.88 -3.49
C GLN A 432 -12.34 -11.52 -4.60
N GLY A 433 -13.45 -12.25 -4.69
CA GLY A 433 -14.52 -11.98 -5.64
C GLY A 433 -15.14 -10.60 -5.50
N SER A 434 -15.40 -10.15 -4.27
CA SER A 434 -15.95 -8.82 -4.02
C SER A 434 -15.00 -7.72 -4.46
N TYR A 435 -13.70 -7.87 -4.19
CA TYR A 435 -12.69 -6.91 -4.62
C TYR A 435 -12.54 -6.88 -6.14
N ILE A 436 -12.42 -8.04 -6.80
CA ILE A 436 -12.30 -8.14 -8.26
C ILE A 436 -13.54 -7.55 -8.95
N CYS A 437 -14.74 -7.90 -8.48
CA CYS A 437 -15.99 -7.32 -8.98
C CYS A 437 -15.99 -5.79 -8.83
N PHE A 438 -15.61 -5.28 -7.65
CA PHE A 438 -15.49 -3.84 -7.42
C PHE A 438 -14.50 -3.17 -8.39
N HIS A 439 -13.29 -3.73 -8.54
CA HIS A 439 -12.27 -3.19 -9.43
C HIS A 439 -12.74 -3.19 -10.89
N ASN A 440 -13.30 -4.31 -11.36
CA ASN A 440 -13.73 -4.47 -12.75
C ASN A 440 -14.93 -3.59 -13.11
N ILE A 441 -15.84 -3.31 -12.17
CA ILE A 441 -16.89 -2.29 -12.37
C ILE A 441 -16.27 -0.91 -12.61
N LEU A 442 -15.27 -0.52 -11.82
CA LEU A 442 -14.58 0.77 -12.04
C LEU A 442 -13.81 0.77 -13.36
N GLU A 443 -13.07 -0.29 -13.66
CA GLU A 443 -12.30 -0.44 -14.90
C GLU A 443 -13.20 -0.35 -16.14
N ARG A 444 -14.40 -0.93 -16.08
CA ARG A 444 -15.33 -0.92 -17.20
C ARG A 444 -15.99 0.44 -17.44
N PHE A 445 -16.37 1.13 -16.37
CA PHE A 445 -17.26 2.29 -16.48
C PHE A 445 -16.57 3.65 -16.36
N LEU A 446 -15.39 3.73 -15.75
CA LEU A 446 -14.57 4.94 -15.79
C LEU A 446 -14.11 5.19 -17.22
N THR A 447 -14.17 6.45 -17.66
CA THR A 447 -13.56 6.84 -18.93
C THR A 447 -12.04 6.73 -18.83
N GLN A 448 -11.34 6.61 -19.97
CA GLN A 448 -9.86 6.63 -19.95
C GLN A 448 -9.31 7.90 -19.29
N GLU A 449 -9.94 9.05 -19.55
CA GLU A 449 -9.56 10.32 -18.93
C GLU A 449 -9.78 10.30 -17.40
N ASP A 450 -10.85 9.65 -16.90
CA ASP A 450 -11.01 9.45 -15.45
C ASP A 450 -9.90 8.56 -14.88
N LYS A 451 -9.55 7.48 -15.60
CA LYS A 451 -8.52 6.53 -15.17
C LYS A 451 -7.16 7.20 -15.06
N ASP A 452 -6.78 7.98 -16.07
CA ASP A 452 -5.50 8.70 -16.11
C ASP A 452 -5.43 9.73 -14.96
N GLU A 453 -6.52 10.46 -14.71
CA GLU A 453 -6.58 11.52 -13.70
C GLU A 453 -6.43 10.99 -12.26
N VAL A 454 -6.90 9.77 -11.99
CA VAL A 454 -6.84 9.17 -10.63
C VAL A 454 -5.72 8.15 -10.47
N GLY A 455 -5.02 7.79 -11.56
CA GLY A 455 -4.00 6.74 -11.55
C GLY A 455 -4.65 5.38 -11.33
N PHE A 456 -5.67 5.06 -12.13
CA PHE A 456 -6.51 3.88 -11.93
C PHE A 456 -5.74 2.58 -12.16
N HIS A 457 -5.49 1.88 -11.06
CA HIS A 457 -4.88 0.55 -11.00
C HIS A 457 -5.36 -0.17 -9.72
N PRO A 458 -5.05 -1.46 -9.50
CA PRO A 458 -5.47 -2.15 -8.29
C PRO A 458 -5.11 -1.43 -6.95
N PRO A 459 -3.96 -0.76 -6.81
CA PRO A 459 -3.68 0.07 -5.63
C PRO A 459 -4.67 1.22 -5.40
N PHE A 460 -5.22 1.82 -6.46
CA PHE A 460 -6.26 2.85 -6.34
C PHE A 460 -7.56 2.26 -5.77
N SER A 461 -8.02 1.14 -6.33
CA SER A 461 -9.24 0.46 -5.86
C SER A 461 -9.12 -0.01 -4.40
N GLU A 462 -7.98 -0.59 -4.02
CA GLU A 462 -7.70 -0.93 -2.61
C GLU A 462 -7.78 0.31 -1.73
N HIS A 463 -7.16 1.40 -2.18
CA HIS A 463 -7.11 2.63 -1.40
C HIS A 463 -8.50 3.21 -1.17
N VAL A 464 -9.32 3.32 -2.22
CA VAL A 464 -10.70 3.79 -2.15
C VAL A 464 -11.49 2.98 -1.11
N LEU A 465 -11.42 1.65 -1.16
CA LEU A 465 -12.10 0.79 -0.19
C LEU A 465 -11.59 1.02 1.24
N CYS A 466 -10.27 1.13 1.42
CA CYS A 466 -9.64 1.37 2.71
C CYS A 466 -10.03 2.74 3.32
N LYS A 467 -10.30 3.74 2.48
CA LYS A 467 -10.71 5.08 2.91
C LYS A 467 -12.22 5.24 3.06
N THR A 468 -13.03 4.43 2.40
CA THR A 468 -14.50 4.57 2.43
C THR A 468 -15.07 4.64 3.86
N PRO A 469 -14.72 3.74 4.80
CA PRO A 469 -15.15 3.86 6.20
C PRO A 469 -14.62 5.13 6.89
N ARG A 470 -13.43 5.62 6.50
CA ARG A 470 -12.82 6.83 7.09
C ARG A 470 -13.57 8.08 6.67
N TRP A 471 -13.90 8.24 5.39
CA TRP A 471 -14.70 9.36 4.91
C TRP A 471 -16.05 9.42 5.61
N ASN A 472 -16.73 8.27 5.70
CA ASN A 472 -17.99 8.16 6.42
C ASN A 472 -17.86 8.62 7.88
N ASN A 473 -16.83 8.14 8.59
CA ASN A 473 -16.59 8.52 9.98
C ASN A 473 -16.26 10.01 10.14
N TYR A 474 -15.50 10.60 9.21
CA TYR A 474 -15.19 12.03 9.26
C TYR A 474 -16.42 12.88 9.02
N LEU A 475 -17.28 12.53 8.06
CA LEU A 475 -18.54 13.24 7.83
C LEU A 475 -19.45 13.22 9.08
N VAL A 476 -19.62 12.03 9.69
CA VAL A 476 -20.41 11.89 10.92
C VAL A 476 -19.81 12.68 12.08
N ALA A 477 -18.49 12.63 12.26
CA ALA A 477 -17.80 13.42 13.29
C ALA A 477 -17.94 14.93 13.07
N ASP A 478 -18.04 15.35 11.81
CA ASP A 478 -18.24 16.73 11.38
C ASP A 478 -19.72 17.14 11.41
N GLN A 479 -20.60 16.33 12.01
CA GLN A 479 -22.04 16.59 12.11
C GLN A 479 -22.68 16.84 10.72
N SER A 480 -22.14 16.19 9.70
CA SER A 480 -22.67 16.15 8.34
C SER A 480 -23.50 14.88 8.14
N ASP A 481 -24.27 14.83 7.06
CA ASP A 481 -24.80 13.57 6.53
C ASP A 481 -23.64 12.59 6.34
N SER A 482 -23.86 11.35 6.78
CA SER A 482 -22.95 10.24 6.54
C SER A 482 -22.85 9.96 5.04
N LEU A 483 -21.77 9.32 4.60
CA LEU A 483 -21.61 8.96 3.18
C LEU A 483 -22.74 8.04 2.70
N VAL A 484 -23.25 7.19 3.60
CA VAL A 484 -24.42 6.32 3.36
C VAL A 484 -25.71 7.13 3.16
N GLN A 485 -25.95 8.15 3.99
CA GLN A 485 -27.11 9.03 3.81
C GLN A 485 -27.02 9.82 2.51
N MET A 486 -25.84 10.35 2.18
CA MET A 486 -25.61 11.06 0.92
C MET A 486 -25.84 10.15 -0.29
N ALA A 487 -25.36 8.90 -0.25
CA ALA A 487 -25.59 7.93 -1.31
C ALA A 487 -27.08 7.59 -1.49
N GLY A 488 -27.84 7.46 -0.40
CA GLY A 488 -29.29 7.21 -0.45
C GLY A 488 -30.09 8.37 -1.08
N GLN A 489 -29.53 9.57 -1.16
CA GLN A 489 -30.17 10.71 -1.84
C GLN A 489 -30.02 10.64 -3.38
N LEU A 490 -29.26 9.68 -3.91
CA LEU A 490 -28.95 9.56 -5.34
C LEU A 490 -29.72 8.45 -6.07
N GLU A 491 -30.75 7.86 -5.46
CA GLU A 491 -31.52 6.73 -6.03
C GLU A 491 -32.07 7.00 -7.44
N HIS A 492 -32.28 8.27 -7.81
CA HIS A 492 -32.84 8.67 -9.10
C HIS A 492 -31.83 9.28 -10.08
N VAL A 493 -30.54 9.30 -9.74
CA VAL A 493 -29.52 9.90 -10.60
C VAL A 493 -29.18 8.93 -11.73
N LEU A 494 -29.53 9.32 -12.96
CA LEU A 494 -29.14 8.59 -14.16
C LEU A 494 -27.66 8.83 -14.45
N TRP A 495 -26.90 7.74 -14.56
CA TRP A 495 -25.52 7.81 -15.03
C TRP A 495 -25.47 7.94 -16.56
N VAL A 496 -24.61 8.83 -17.05
CA VAL A 496 -24.30 9.01 -18.46
C VAL A 496 -22.79 8.99 -18.61
N SER A 497 -22.27 8.06 -19.43
CA SER A 497 -20.83 7.91 -19.65
C SER A 497 -20.18 9.23 -20.09
N GLY A 498 -19.11 9.63 -19.41
CA GLY A 498 -18.34 10.84 -19.70
C GLY A 498 -19.01 12.18 -19.36
N ALA A 499 -20.24 12.20 -18.84
CA ALA A 499 -20.89 13.45 -18.46
C ALA A 499 -20.12 14.20 -17.35
N ASN A 500 -19.49 13.45 -16.44
CA ASN A 500 -18.65 13.96 -15.35
C ASN A 500 -17.37 14.67 -15.81
N LEU A 501 -17.00 14.58 -17.09
CA LEU A 501 -15.86 15.33 -17.63
C LEU A 501 -16.14 16.84 -17.69
N ARG A 502 -17.42 17.23 -17.75
CA ARG A 502 -17.85 18.63 -17.90
C ARG A 502 -18.84 19.07 -16.84
N ASP A 503 -19.71 18.17 -16.39
CA ASP A 503 -20.69 18.44 -15.36
C ASP A 503 -20.15 17.97 -13.99
N PRO A 504 -19.83 18.90 -13.06
CA PRO A 504 -19.31 18.55 -11.74
C PRO A 504 -20.31 17.76 -10.88
N SER A 505 -21.60 17.76 -11.22
CA SER A 505 -22.63 17.03 -10.50
C SER A 505 -22.79 15.59 -10.99
N ALA A 506 -22.42 15.31 -12.25
CA ALA A 506 -22.57 14.01 -12.89
C ALA A 506 -21.65 12.94 -12.26
N MET A 507 -22.08 11.70 -12.32
CA MET A 507 -21.39 10.57 -11.69
C MET A 507 -20.40 9.92 -12.66
N PRO A 508 -19.22 9.49 -12.19
CA PRO A 508 -18.20 8.89 -13.05
C PRO A 508 -18.54 7.47 -13.53
N PHE A 509 -19.40 6.75 -12.81
CA PHE A 509 -19.85 5.39 -13.14
C PHE A 509 -21.25 5.11 -12.58
N PRO A 510 -21.94 4.02 -13.00
CA PRO A 510 -23.25 3.66 -12.47
C PRO A 510 -23.26 3.51 -10.94
N LEU A 511 -24.18 4.21 -10.27
CA LEU A 511 -24.33 4.15 -8.81
C LEU A 511 -24.93 2.83 -8.33
N PHE A 512 -25.75 2.21 -9.20
CA PHE A 512 -26.48 0.97 -8.99
C PHE A 512 -26.27 0.09 -10.22
N PRO A 513 -25.09 -0.56 -10.36
CA PRO A 513 -24.85 -1.48 -11.46
C PRO A 513 -25.90 -2.60 -11.45
N THR A 514 -26.32 -3.04 -12.63
CA THR A 514 -27.27 -4.14 -12.75
C THR A 514 -26.64 -5.45 -12.30
N LEU A 515 -27.45 -6.46 -11.99
CA LEU A 515 -26.92 -7.81 -11.73
C LEU A 515 -26.11 -8.34 -12.92
N GLN A 516 -26.45 -7.92 -14.14
CA GLN A 516 -25.71 -8.30 -15.33
C GLN A 516 -24.32 -7.64 -15.35
N ASP A 517 -24.24 -6.35 -15.04
CA ASP A 517 -22.94 -5.65 -14.92
C ASP A 517 -22.05 -6.33 -13.89
N LEU A 518 -22.60 -6.74 -12.74
CA LEU A 518 -21.85 -7.45 -11.70
C LEU A 518 -21.41 -8.85 -12.13
N ARG A 519 -22.22 -9.58 -12.92
CA ARG A 519 -21.82 -10.88 -13.49
C ARG A 519 -20.68 -10.69 -14.47
N GLU A 520 -20.82 -9.75 -15.39
CA GLU A 520 -19.81 -9.43 -16.40
C GLU A 520 -18.51 -8.94 -15.74
N ALA A 521 -18.58 -8.15 -14.68
CA ALA A 521 -17.40 -7.75 -13.90
C ALA A 521 -16.70 -8.92 -13.20
N LEU A 522 -17.38 -10.03 -12.94
CA LEU A 522 -16.77 -11.27 -12.45
C LEU A 522 -16.30 -12.20 -13.57
N MET A 523 -16.62 -11.91 -14.84
CA MET A 523 -16.17 -12.69 -15.99
C MET A 523 -14.90 -12.06 -16.55
N ASN A 524 -13.84 -12.84 -16.66
CA ASN A 524 -12.63 -12.38 -17.34
C ASN A 524 -13.01 -12.08 -18.79
N ASN A 525 -12.52 -10.96 -19.35
CA ASN A 525 -12.77 -10.60 -20.75
C ASN A 525 -12.33 -11.72 -21.71
N GLU A 526 -11.34 -12.55 -21.34
CA GLU A 526 -10.88 -13.69 -22.14
C GLU A 526 -11.92 -14.82 -22.27
N ASP A 527 -12.82 -14.99 -21.29
CA ASP A 527 -13.86 -16.03 -21.35
C ASP A 527 -15.06 -15.60 -22.20
N LEU A 528 -15.24 -14.29 -22.44
CA LEU A 528 -16.35 -13.78 -23.26
C LEU A 528 -16.10 -13.99 -24.77
N GLU A 529 -14.85 -14.13 -25.21
CA GLU A 529 -14.52 -14.35 -26.63
C GLU A 529 -14.75 -15.80 -27.08
N LEU A 530 -14.91 -16.75 -26.16
CA LEU A 530 -15.05 -18.18 -26.49
C LEU A 530 -16.49 -18.64 -26.75
N ASP A 531 -17.51 -17.86 -26.40
CA ASP A 531 -18.91 -18.25 -26.57
C ASP A 531 -19.58 -17.72 -27.86
N ASP A 532 -19.02 -16.69 -28.52
CA ASP A 532 -19.60 -16.11 -29.74
C ASP A 532 -19.44 -17.00 -30.99
N HIS A 533 -18.60 -18.03 -30.92
CA HIS A 533 -18.45 -19.00 -32.03
C HIS A 533 -19.47 -20.15 -32.01
N ASN A 534 -20.34 -20.25 -31.00
CA ASN A 534 -21.37 -21.30 -30.90
C ASN A 534 -22.81 -20.82 -31.16
N LEU A 535 -23.02 -19.56 -31.57
CA LEU A 535 -24.35 -19.02 -31.91
C LEU A 535 -24.63 -18.92 -33.43
N VAL A 536 -23.77 -19.47 -34.29
CA VAL A 536 -24.08 -19.70 -35.71
C VAL A 536 -24.63 -21.11 -35.90
N GLY A 537 -25.78 -21.39 -35.30
CA GLY A 537 -26.43 -22.69 -35.39
C GLY A 537 -27.95 -22.55 -35.33
N GLU A 538 -28.58 -22.77 -36.48
CA GLU A 538 -30.02 -22.94 -36.69
C GLU A 538 -30.88 -21.67 -36.66
N GLN A 539 -31.06 -21.09 -37.85
CA GLN A 539 -32.28 -20.34 -38.14
C GLN A 539 -33.48 -21.27 -38.04
N PRO A 540 -34.52 -20.95 -37.26
CA PRO A 540 -35.72 -21.77 -37.22
C PRO A 540 -36.49 -21.63 -38.53
N GLU A 541 -36.81 -22.78 -39.14
CA GLU A 541 -37.67 -22.87 -40.31
C GLU A 541 -39.01 -22.19 -40.07
N PHE A 542 -39.39 -21.36 -41.04
CA PHE A 542 -40.64 -20.64 -41.11
C PHE A 542 -41.80 -21.63 -41.34
N ILE A 543 -42.51 -22.04 -40.28
CA ILE A 543 -43.78 -22.77 -40.41
C ILE A 543 -44.91 -21.75 -40.54
N GLN A 544 -45.42 -21.58 -41.76
CA GLN A 544 -46.71 -20.96 -42.03
C GLN A 544 -47.84 -21.86 -41.52
N GLY A 545 -48.66 -21.35 -40.59
CA GLY A 545 -49.80 -22.11 -40.07
C GLY A 545 -50.81 -21.28 -39.27
N SER A 546 -51.80 -20.73 -39.98
CA SER A 546 -53.21 -20.60 -39.61
C SER A 546 -53.64 -19.97 -38.25
N SER A 547 -54.31 -18.82 -38.40
CA SER A 547 -55.34 -18.18 -37.58
C SER A 547 -55.95 -18.92 -36.37
N ARG A 548 -56.07 -18.22 -35.22
CA ARG A 548 -57.35 -17.90 -34.55
C ARG A 548 -57.18 -17.01 -33.30
N THR A 549 -57.87 -15.86 -33.34
CA THR A 549 -58.64 -15.18 -32.27
C THR A 549 -58.02 -14.97 -30.87
N GLY A 550 -57.65 -13.72 -30.58
CA GLY A 550 -58.41 -12.83 -29.68
C GLY A 550 -58.13 -12.86 -28.17
N ARG A 551 -57.51 -11.79 -27.66
CA ARG A 551 -58.08 -10.87 -26.64
C ARG A 551 -57.10 -9.73 -26.37
N VAL A 552 -57.54 -8.51 -26.68
CA VAL A 552 -56.92 -7.26 -26.27
C VAL A 552 -57.49 -6.91 -24.89
N ILE A 553 -56.64 -6.75 -23.88
CA ILE A 553 -56.99 -6.05 -22.65
C ILE A 553 -56.27 -4.72 -22.69
N GLN A 554 -57.07 -3.67 -22.86
CA GLN A 554 -56.69 -2.28 -22.82
C GLN A 554 -57.11 -1.81 -21.41
N GLU A 555 -56.15 -1.52 -20.53
CA GLU A 555 -56.44 -0.85 -19.26
C GLU A 555 -56.08 0.63 -19.39
N SER A 556 -57.15 1.43 -19.41
CA SER A 556 -57.14 2.88 -19.32
C SER A 556 -57.04 3.29 -17.84
N PHE A 557 -56.03 4.10 -17.51
CA PHE A 557 -56.01 4.90 -16.29
C PHE A 557 -56.79 6.20 -16.54
N THR A 558 -57.84 6.42 -15.76
CA THR A 558 -58.54 7.70 -15.63
C THR A 558 -58.08 8.40 -14.36
N ASP A 559 -57.68 9.66 -14.52
CA ASP A 559 -57.50 10.64 -13.45
C ASP A 559 -58.79 10.90 -12.67
N GLY A 560 -58.65 11.23 -11.38
CA GLY A 560 -59.76 11.64 -10.53
C GLY A 560 -59.33 12.20 -9.17
N VAL A 561 -59.12 13.53 -9.16
CA VAL A 561 -59.29 14.52 -8.06
C VAL A 561 -58.44 14.37 -6.80
#